data_AF-A0A7S1WJA2-F1
#
_entry.id   AF-A0A7S1WJA2-F1
#
_cell.length_a   1.000
_cell.length_b   1.000
_cell.length_c   1.000
_cell.angle_alpha   90.00
_cell.angle_beta   90.00
_cell.angle_gamma   90.00
#
_symmetry.space_group_name_H-M   'P 1'
#
loop_
_entity.id
_entity.type
_entity.pdbx_description
1 polymer ?
#
loop_
_entity_poly.entity_id
_entity_poly.type
_entity_poly.pdbx_seq_one_letter_code
_entity_poly.pdbx_strand_id
1 'polypeptide(L)'
;HIIAREPLSDVTADFVENFIMGEDAEDEENEARQQLKRQFGSVTYHALPHNQHHALAHLQAIKELRAAFTTQKKTHSGTLLDGPFLAEIVSDKLFTHIRDIAYPFESKFLSMERSLCARHAEAFRAPLKEPKTADELRMVGEQALEDFARVCRLPYEVEQARSLLEGQVALLESSERARDLQSQLDNENLKMCMVEQDHRHTMKELEMQTSREAQQMQLQMEAQHASEQQRLEEKRMDAKHAVEMAMLEARRLESTAAIAVAVAVTAVAVAAPAAAAVVVAAPAAAALAFTAPAVAVAVPAAAAAAAAATAAREAPKAIMS
;
A
#
# COMPACT_ATOMS: atom_id res chain seq x y z
N HIS A 1 12.97 63.21 -7.89
CA HIS A 1 11.74 64.02 -7.71
C HIS A 1 10.53 63.12 -7.93
N ILE A 2 9.52 63.23 -7.09
CA ILE A 2 8.23 62.54 -7.24
C ILE A 2 7.18 63.64 -7.45
N ILE A 3 6.26 63.45 -8.40
CA ILE A 3 5.18 64.39 -8.69
C ILE A 3 3.86 63.64 -8.50
N ALA A 4 3.24 63.82 -7.33
CA ALA A 4 1.87 63.37 -7.08
C ALA A 4 0.86 64.28 -7.80
N ARG A 5 -0.37 63.80 -8.00
CA ARG A 5 -1.28 64.38 -9.02
C ARG A 5 -2.70 64.70 -8.53
N GLU A 6 -2.94 64.71 -7.22
CA GLU A 6 -4.27 64.88 -6.63
C GLU A 6 -4.32 66.04 -5.62
N PRO A 7 -5.46 66.74 -5.49
CA PRO A 7 -5.62 67.83 -4.54
C PRO A 7 -5.89 67.29 -3.13
N LEU A 8 -4.96 67.54 -2.22
CA LEU A 8 -5.14 67.35 -0.79
C LEU A 8 -4.95 68.71 -0.08
N SER A 9 -5.62 68.88 1.05
CA SER A 9 -5.64 70.13 1.82
C SER A 9 -4.33 70.38 2.59
N ASP A 10 -4.28 71.49 3.34
CA ASP A 10 -3.09 72.04 4.02
C ASP A 10 -2.36 71.07 4.96
N VAL A 11 -2.99 69.93 5.30
CA VAL A 11 -2.40 68.80 6.05
C VAL A 11 -1.15 68.20 5.36
N THR A 12 -0.95 68.43 4.06
CA THR A 12 0.08 67.71 3.28
C THR A 12 1.48 68.31 3.26
N ALA A 13 1.72 69.49 3.84
CA ALA A 13 3.08 69.94 4.13
C ALA A 13 3.70 69.01 5.19
N ASP A 14 3.03 68.90 6.33
CA ASP A 14 3.32 67.97 7.42
C ASP A 14 3.31 66.51 6.95
N PHE A 15 2.50 66.12 5.96
CA PHE A 15 2.50 64.74 5.45
C PHE A 15 3.86 64.33 4.89
N VAL A 16 4.52 65.17 4.08
CA VAL A 16 5.81 64.79 3.48
C VAL A 16 6.95 64.85 4.51
N GLU A 17 6.87 65.78 5.46
CA GLU A 17 7.80 65.80 6.59
C GLU A 17 7.61 64.54 7.47
N ASN A 18 6.39 64.15 7.83
CA ASN A 18 6.14 62.94 8.61
C ASN A 18 6.37 61.61 7.82
N PHE A 19 6.18 61.60 6.50
CA PHE A 19 6.35 60.40 5.66
C PHE A 19 7.80 60.19 5.16
N ILE A 20 8.66 61.21 5.19
CA ILE A 20 10.09 61.09 4.82
C ILE A 20 11.02 61.33 6.03
N MET A 21 10.63 62.19 6.97
CA MET A 21 11.43 62.57 8.14
C MET A 21 10.95 61.93 9.45
N GLY A 22 9.67 61.61 9.60
CA GLY A 22 9.10 60.99 10.81
C GLY A 22 9.74 59.63 11.14
N GLU A 23 9.95 59.39 12.44
CA GLU A 23 10.75 58.28 12.98
C GLU A 23 9.92 57.02 13.29
N ASP A 24 8.62 57.17 13.55
CA ASP A 24 7.69 56.13 14.06
C ASP A 24 7.15 55.14 13.00
N ALA A 25 7.91 54.83 11.95
CA ALA A 25 7.49 53.94 10.87
C ALA A 25 7.94 52.48 11.05
N GLU A 26 7.22 51.54 10.42
CA GLU A 26 7.59 50.12 10.39
C GLU A 26 8.95 49.89 9.70
N ASP A 27 9.67 48.82 10.07
CA ASP A 27 11.09 48.62 9.72
C ASP A 27 11.38 48.73 8.21
N GLU A 28 10.53 48.19 7.34
CA GLU A 28 10.71 48.26 5.88
C GLU A 28 10.54 49.69 5.33
N GLU A 29 9.57 50.46 5.83
CA GLU A 29 9.43 51.88 5.48
C GLU A 29 10.62 52.68 6.01
N ASN A 30 11.06 52.41 7.24
CA ASN A 30 12.18 53.11 7.84
C ASN A 30 13.50 52.81 7.12
N GLU A 31 13.71 51.60 6.60
CA GLU A 31 14.84 51.32 5.71
C GLU A 31 14.73 52.10 4.40
N ALA A 32 13.56 52.13 3.74
CA ALA A 32 13.36 52.88 2.50
C ALA A 32 13.59 54.39 2.67
N ARG A 33 13.08 54.98 3.78
CA ARG A 33 13.34 56.38 4.18
C ARG A 33 14.83 56.63 4.37
N GLN A 34 15.55 55.74 5.04
CA GLN A 34 17.00 55.84 5.22
C GLN A 34 17.78 55.69 3.91
N GLN A 35 17.40 54.76 3.02
CA GLN A 35 18.04 54.61 1.71
C GLN A 35 17.88 55.89 0.87
N LEU A 36 16.68 56.49 0.83
CA LEU A 36 16.44 57.77 0.16
C LEU A 36 17.31 58.90 0.72
N LYS A 37 17.37 59.06 2.06
CA LYS A 37 18.22 60.05 2.74
C LYS A 37 19.72 59.84 2.48
N ARG A 38 20.18 58.61 2.26
CA ARG A 38 21.57 58.27 1.91
C ARG A 38 21.89 58.49 0.42
N GLN A 39 20.92 58.34 -0.47
CA GLN A 39 21.12 58.45 -1.93
C GLN A 39 20.97 59.89 -2.46
N PHE A 40 20.12 60.71 -1.85
CA PHE A 40 19.81 62.06 -2.34
C PHE A 40 20.26 63.14 -1.35
N GLY A 41 21.23 63.96 -1.74
CA GLY A 41 21.77 65.05 -0.89
C GLY A 41 20.76 66.17 -0.55
N SER A 42 19.59 66.17 -1.20
CA SER A 42 18.38 66.86 -0.73
C SER A 42 17.15 66.23 -1.38
N VAL A 43 16.02 66.24 -0.68
CA VAL A 43 14.71 65.84 -1.22
C VAL A 43 13.74 67.01 -0.98
N THR A 44 13.15 67.52 -2.06
CA THR A 44 12.15 68.60 -1.99
C THR A 44 10.82 68.13 -2.55
N TYR A 45 9.74 68.65 -1.97
CA TYR A 45 8.36 68.45 -2.41
C TYR A 45 7.73 69.79 -2.77
N HIS A 46 6.84 69.76 -3.76
CA HIS A 46 6.10 70.92 -4.22
C HIS A 46 4.68 70.49 -4.57
N ALA A 47 3.71 70.89 -3.74
CA ALA A 47 2.30 70.72 -4.07
C ALA A 47 1.93 71.58 -5.29
N LEU A 48 1.14 71.03 -6.21
CA LEU A 48 0.60 71.76 -7.36
C LEU A 48 -0.93 71.80 -7.25
N PRO A 49 -1.56 72.98 -7.18
CA PRO A 49 -3.01 73.08 -7.04
C PRO A 49 -3.71 72.57 -8.30
N HIS A 50 -4.91 71.99 -8.16
CA HIS A 50 -5.60 71.33 -9.26
C HIS A 50 -6.11 72.34 -10.32
N ASN A 51 -5.86 72.02 -11.59
CA ASN A 51 -6.02 72.97 -12.70
C ASN A 51 -7.50 73.26 -13.05
N GLN A 52 -8.45 72.42 -12.62
CA GLN A 52 -9.85 72.50 -13.05
C GLN A 52 -10.61 73.75 -12.54
N HIS A 53 -10.20 74.33 -11.41
CA HIS A 53 -10.86 75.52 -10.83
C HIS A 53 -9.90 76.67 -10.51
N HIS A 54 -8.59 76.43 -10.45
CA HIS A 54 -7.58 77.43 -10.04
C HIS A 54 -6.44 77.58 -11.05
N ALA A 55 -6.76 77.62 -12.36
CA ALA A 55 -5.78 77.70 -13.44
C ALA A 55 -4.74 78.83 -13.28
N LEU A 56 -5.10 79.99 -12.74
CA LEU A 56 -4.14 81.07 -12.45
C LEU A 56 -3.13 80.69 -11.35
N ALA A 57 -3.58 80.06 -10.26
CA ALA A 57 -2.71 79.58 -9.19
C ALA A 57 -1.84 78.40 -9.65
N HIS A 58 -2.38 77.52 -10.49
CA HIS A 58 -1.63 76.43 -11.13
C HIS A 58 -0.51 76.97 -12.03
N LEU A 59 -0.82 77.97 -12.88
CA LEU A 59 0.18 78.64 -13.72
C LEU A 59 1.21 79.45 -12.91
N GLN A 60 0.83 79.99 -11.75
CA GLN A 60 1.76 80.67 -10.85
C GLN A 60 2.69 79.67 -10.15
N ALA A 61 2.16 78.60 -9.56
CA ALA A 61 2.96 77.53 -8.96
C ALA A 61 3.94 76.90 -9.97
N ILE A 62 3.54 76.72 -11.24
CA ILE A 62 4.44 76.27 -12.32
C ILE A 62 5.56 77.28 -12.60
N LYS A 63 5.30 78.60 -12.55
CA LYS A 63 6.34 79.63 -12.73
C LYS A 63 7.33 79.63 -11.56
N GLU A 64 6.85 79.53 -10.33
CA GLU A 64 7.66 79.49 -9.11
C GLU A 64 8.51 78.22 -9.06
N LEU A 65 7.92 77.06 -9.36
CA LEU A 65 8.62 75.79 -9.52
C LEU A 65 9.70 75.86 -10.61
N ARG A 66 9.39 76.45 -11.77
CA ARG A 66 10.35 76.65 -12.86
C ARG A 66 11.50 77.57 -12.44
N ALA A 67 11.23 78.64 -11.68
CA ALA A 67 12.24 79.56 -11.18
C ALA A 67 13.23 78.85 -10.22
N ALA A 68 12.72 78.02 -9.31
CA ALA A 68 13.55 77.18 -8.44
C ALA A 68 14.46 76.22 -9.25
N PHE A 69 13.90 75.57 -10.28
CA PHE A 69 14.64 74.65 -11.16
C PHE A 69 15.62 75.31 -12.14
N THR A 70 15.55 76.62 -12.38
CA THR A 70 16.51 77.34 -13.26
C THR A 70 17.86 77.67 -12.61
N THR A 71 18.11 77.19 -11.39
CA THR A 71 19.44 77.29 -10.76
C THR A 71 20.46 76.38 -11.47
N GLN A 72 21.72 76.84 -11.59
CA GLN A 72 22.78 76.08 -12.26
C GLN A 72 23.06 74.77 -11.52
N LYS A 73 22.76 73.63 -12.16
CA LYS A 73 22.97 72.32 -11.57
C LYS A 73 24.46 72.02 -11.43
N LYS A 74 24.84 71.58 -10.24
CA LYS A 74 26.20 71.12 -9.90
C LYS A 74 26.18 69.65 -9.53
N THR A 75 27.30 68.97 -9.73
CA THR A 75 27.56 67.63 -9.20
C THR A 75 27.76 67.66 -7.68
N HIS A 76 27.81 66.48 -7.06
CA HIS A 76 28.24 66.34 -5.65
C HIS A 76 29.67 66.82 -5.38
N SER A 77 30.54 66.92 -6.41
CA SER A 77 31.88 67.53 -6.31
C SER A 77 31.89 69.03 -6.63
N GLY A 78 30.72 69.67 -6.81
CA GLY A 78 30.57 71.10 -7.05
C GLY A 78 30.86 71.57 -8.47
N THR A 79 31.24 70.67 -9.40
CA THR A 79 31.42 71.00 -10.82
C THR A 79 30.08 71.31 -11.48
N LEU A 80 30.05 72.29 -12.39
CA LEU A 80 28.85 72.63 -13.15
C LEU A 80 28.53 71.52 -14.15
N LEU A 81 27.24 71.13 -14.23
CA LEU A 81 26.73 70.20 -15.23
C LEU A 81 26.31 70.98 -16.48
N ASP A 82 27.25 71.17 -17.41
CA ASP A 82 26.96 71.65 -18.75
C ASP A 82 26.53 70.51 -19.69
N GLY A 83 26.08 70.86 -20.90
CA GLY A 83 25.62 69.88 -21.90
C GLY A 83 26.70 68.87 -22.31
N PRO A 84 27.94 69.30 -22.65
CA PRO A 84 29.04 68.39 -22.98
C PRO A 84 29.40 67.40 -21.85
N PHE A 85 29.52 67.86 -20.60
CA PHE A 85 29.88 67.00 -19.47
C PHE A 85 28.73 66.04 -19.10
N LEU A 86 27.46 66.47 -19.26
CA LEU A 86 26.31 65.57 -19.19
C LEU A 86 26.36 64.49 -20.28
N ALA A 87 26.73 64.83 -21.50
CA ALA A 87 26.86 63.87 -22.59
C ALA A 87 27.97 62.84 -22.29
N GLU A 88 29.16 63.29 -21.87
CA GLU A 88 30.29 62.42 -21.46
C GLU A 88 29.90 61.47 -20.31
N ILE A 89 29.23 61.96 -19.26
CA ILE A 89 28.76 61.12 -18.15
C ILE A 89 27.77 60.07 -18.66
N VAL A 90 26.87 60.43 -19.58
CA VAL A 90 25.88 59.50 -20.12
C VAL A 90 26.52 58.45 -21.03
N SER A 91 27.36 58.85 -21.99
CA SER A 91 28.00 57.94 -22.96
C SER A 91 29.04 57.04 -22.32
N ASP A 92 29.97 57.61 -21.54
CA ASP A 92 31.24 56.94 -21.20
C ASP A 92 31.20 56.31 -19.81
N LYS A 93 30.26 56.72 -18.94
CA LYS A 93 30.17 56.25 -17.55
C LYS A 93 28.84 55.55 -17.27
N LEU A 94 27.70 56.14 -17.63
CA LEU A 94 26.37 55.58 -17.32
C LEU A 94 26.04 54.38 -18.23
N PHE A 95 26.07 54.53 -19.55
CA PHE A 95 25.81 53.39 -20.45
C PHE A 95 26.87 52.28 -20.30
N THR A 96 28.14 52.66 -20.11
CA THR A 96 29.23 51.71 -19.85
C THR A 96 29.00 50.93 -18.55
N HIS A 97 28.63 51.59 -17.44
CA HIS A 97 28.28 50.86 -16.21
C HIS A 97 27.00 50.02 -16.34
N ILE A 98 25.97 50.47 -17.06
CA ILE A 98 24.74 49.68 -17.27
C ILE A 98 24.98 48.45 -18.16
N ARG A 99 26.02 48.49 -19.01
CA ARG A 99 26.43 47.38 -19.89
C ARG A 99 27.43 46.44 -19.21
N ASP A 100 28.40 46.98 -18.47
CA ASP A 100 29.55 46.23 -17.95
C ASP A 100 29.33 45.76 -16.50
N ILE A 101 28.55 46.49 -15.70
CA ILE A 101 27.83 45.86 -14.59
C ILE A 101 26.63 45.19 -15.23
N ALA A 102 26.55 43.86 -15.13
CA ALA A 102 25.31 43.14 -15.38
C ALA A 102 24.29 43.50 -14.27
N TYR A 103 23.74 44.71 -14.32
CA TYR A 103 22.72 45.18 -13.39
C TYR A 103 21.55 44.20 -13.52
N PRO A 104 21.26 43.37 -12.52
CA PRO A 104 20.64 42.09 -12.78
C PRO A 104 19.12 42.24 -12.78
N PHE A 105 18.59 43.04 -13.72
CA PHE A 105 17.16 43.16 -13.99
C PHE A 105 16.55 41.78 -14.19
N GLU A 106 17.16 40.95 -15.02
CA GLU A 106 16.74 39.57 -15.25
C GLU A 106 16.72 38.73 -13.97
N SER A 107 17.77 38.77 -13.13
CA SER A 107 17.76 37.98 -11.88
C SER A 107 16.81 38.54 -10.81
N LYS A 108 16.59 39.86 -10.76
CA LYS A 108 15.58 40.48 -9.89
C LYS A 108 14.15 40.18 -10.36
N PHE A 109 13.87 40.21 -11.66
CA PHE A 109 12.59 39.80 -12.22
C PHE A 109 12.36 38.29 -12.03
N LEU A 110 13.37 37.43 -12.26
CA LEU A 110 13.30 36.00 -11.93
C LEU A 110 13.10 35.76 -10.43
N SER A 111 13.67 36.58 -9.55
CA SER A 111 13.46 36.49 -8.10
C SER A 111 12.03 36.90 -7.71
N MET A 112 11.48 37.96 -8.32
CA MET A 112 10.07 38.34 -8.16
C MET A 112 9.12 37.26 -8.68
N GLU A 113 9.31 36.77 -9.90
CA GLU A 113 8.51 35.69 -10.49
C GLU A 113 8.60 34.42 -9.64
N ARG A 114 9.78 34.04 -9.14
CA ARG A 114 9.95 32.92 -8.17
C ARG A 114 9.20 33.16 -6.86
N SER A 115 9.22 34.38 -6.33
CA SER A 115 8.49 34.74 -5.10
C SER A 115 6.97 34.68 -5.30
N LEU A 116 6.47 35.11 -6.46
CA LEU A 116 5.08 34.98 -6.87
C LEU A 116 4.70 33.50 -7.04
N CYS A 117 5.46 32.72 -7.81
CA CYS A 117 5.29 31.28 -7.95
C CYS A 117 5.28 30.58 -6.59
N ALA A 118 6.22 30.89 -5.68
CA ALA A 118 6.27 30.28 -4.35
C ALA A 118 5.01 30.58 -3.52
N ARG A 119 4.51 31.82 -3.52
CA ARG A 119 3.26 32.20 -2.83
C ARG A 119 2.04 31.47 -3.40
N HIS A 120 1.94 31.33 -4.73
CA HIS A 120 0.82 30.64 -5.36
C HIS A 120 0.95 29.11 -5.35
N ALA A 121 2.16 28.56 -5.17
CA ALA A 121 2.39 27.12 -5.03
C ALA A 121 1.77 26.55 -3.74
N GLU A 122 1.58 27.35 -2.69
CA GLU A 122 0.85 26.90 -1.50
C GLU A 122 -0.65 26.71 -1.78
N ALA A 123 -1.26 27.61 -2.56
CA ALA A 123 -2.65 27.49 -2.99
C ALA A 123 -2.85 26.26 -3.90
N PHE A 124 -1.91 25.98 -4.80
CA PHE A 124 -1.88 24.73 -5.58
C PHE A 124 -1.73 23.48 -4.69
N ARG A 125 -0.85 23.53 -3.69
CA ARG A 125 -0.58 22.40 -2.76
C ARG A 125 -1.66 22.19 -1.69
N ALA A 126 -2.64 23.08 -1.54
CA ALA A 126 -3.73 22.92 -0.58
C ALA A 126 -4.68 21.75 -0.93
N PRO A 127 -5.33 21.70 -2.12
CA PRO A 127 -6.23 20.61 -2.49
C PRO A 127 -5.55 19.23 -2.59
N LEU A 128 -4.22 19.20 -2.72
CA LEU A 128 -3.34 18.02 -2.74
C LEU A 128 -3.07 17.40 -1.35
N LYS A 129 -3.53 18.04 -0.26
CA LYS A 129 -3.44 17.53 1.12
C LYS A 129 -4.78 17.01 1.66
N GLU A 130 -5.86 17.25 0.94
CA GLU A 130 -7.22 16.90 1.36
C GLU A 130 -7.51 15.43 1.00
N PRO A 131 -8.16 14.65 1.90
CA PRO A 131 -8.50 13.26 1.61
C PRO A 131 -9.58 13.19 0.53
N LYS A 132 -9.20 12.73 -0.67
CA LYS A 132 -10.02 12.61 -1.88
C LYS A 132 -9.73 11.29 -2.59
N THR A 133 -10.64 10.88 -3.48
CA THR A 133 -10.38 9.81 -4.46
C THR A 133 -9.39 10.26 -5.55
N ALA A 134 -8.80 9.31 -6.29
CA ALA A 134 -7.89 9.63 -7.38
C ALA A 134 -8.51 10.56 -8.45
N ASP A 135 -9.78 10.36 -8.82
CA ASP A 135 -10.46 11.16 -9.86
C ASP A 135 -10.89 12.56 -9.37
N GLU A 136 -11.34 12.69 -8.12
CA GLU A 136 -11.59 14.00 -7.51
C GLU A 136 -10.29 14.81 -7.42
N LEU A 137 -9.18 14.16 -7.04
CA LEU A 137 -7.88 14.82 -7.00
C LEU A 137 -7.38 15.19 -8.40
N ARG A 138 -7.61 14.35 -9.40
CA ARG A 138 -7.30 14.66 -10.81
C ARG A 138 -8.03 15.94 -11.25
N MET A 139 -9.36 16.01 -11.15
CA MET A 139 -10.12 17.18 -11.59
C MET A 139 -9.77 18.46 -10.82
N VAL A 140 -9.74 18.43 -9.48
CA VAL A 140 -9.45 19.62 -8.67
C VAL A 140 -7.98 20.03 -8.78
N GLY A 141 -7.07 19.07 -8.92
CA GLY A 141 -5.64 19.30 -9.12
C GLY A 141 -5.32 19.88 -10.50
N GLU A 142 -5.97 19.40 -11.57
CA GLU A 142 -5.83 19.96 -12.92
C GLU A 142 -6.33 21.41 -12.97
N GLN A 143 -7.48 21.71 -12.36
CA GLN A 143 -7.96 23.09 -12.24
C GLN A 143 -6.98 23.98 -11.44
N ALA A 144 -6.48 23.49 -10.29
CA ALA A 144 -5.50 24.21 -9.49
C ALA A 144 -4.16 24.41 -10.22
N LEU A 145 -3.77 23.47 -11.09
CA LEU A 145 -2.60 23.56 -11.95
C LEU A 145 -2.78 24.59 -13.06
N GLU A 146 -3.97 24.68 -13.67
CA GLU A 146 -4.31 25.75 -14.61
C GLU A 146 -4.24 27.13 -13.95
N ASP A 147 -4.88 27.31 -12.79
CA ASP A 147 -4.87 28.59 -12.07
C ASP A 147 -3.46 28.95 -11.57
N PHE A 148 -2.64 27.96 -11.20
CA PHE A 148 -1.22 28.16 -10.94
C PHE A 148 -0.45 28.62 -12.19
N ALA A 149 -0.64 27.96 -13.33
CA ALA A 149 0.04 28.28 -14.59
C ALA A 149 -0.40 29.62 -15.22
N ARG A 150 -1.60 30.13 -14.87
CA ARG A 150 -2.06 31.48 -15.25
C ARG A 150 -1.30 32.58 -14.51
N VAL A 151 -0.74 32.30 -13.33
CA VAL A 151 -0.02 33.27 -12.48
C VAL A 151 1.49 33.07 -12.53
N CYS A 152 1.96 31.83 -12.39
CA CYS A 152 3.38 31.49 -12.41
C CYS A 152 3.89 31.32 -13.86
N ARG A 153 4.71 32.27 -14.33
CA ARG A 153 5.22 32.28 -15.71
C ARG A 153 6.48 31.43 -15.93
N LEU A 154 6.99 30.78 -14.88
CA LEU A 154 8.21 29.98 -14.92
C LEU A 154 7.86 28.54 -15.31
N PRO A 155 8.19 28.07 -16.54
CA PRO A 155 7.73 26.77 -17.03
C PRO A 155 8.21 25.60 -16.15
N TYR A 156 9.42 25.70 -15.62
CA TYR A 156 10.01 24.72 -14.71
C TYR A 156 9.19 24.52 -13.42
N GLU A 157 8.65 25.60 -12.84
CA GLU A 157 7.82 25.53 -11.63
C GLU A 157 6.45 24.88 -11.94
N VAL A 158 5.90 25.14 -13.14
CA VAL A 158 4.65 24.53 -13.62
C VAL A 158 4.84 23.04 -13.96
N GLU A 159 5.99 22.64 -14.50
CA GLU A 159 6.36 21.24 -14.71
C GLU A 159 6.59 20.48 -13.39
N GLN A 160 7.19 21.13 -12.38
CA GLN A 160 7.24 20.58 -11.01
C GLN A 160 5.84 20.43 -10.41
N ALA A 161 4.97 21.43 -10.56
CA ALA A 161 3.59 21.35 -10.08
C ALA A 161 2.82 20.19 -10.75
N ARG A 162 2.94 20.05 -12.08
CA ARG A 162 2.32 18.94 -12.83
C ARG A 162 2.80 17.57 -12.37
N SER A 163 4.12 17.35 -12.33
CA SER A 163 4.68 16.04 -11.94
C SER A 163 4.35 15.67 -10.49
N LEU A 164 4.19 16.65 -9.60
CA LEU A 164 3.73 16.43 -8.23
C LEU A 164 2.25 16.00 -8.17
N LEU A 165 1.38 16.56 -9.01
CA LEU A 165 -0.02 16.12 -9.17
C LEU A 165 -0.10 14.70 -9.73
N GLU A 166 0.61 14.43 -10.84
CA GLU A 166 0.65 13.12 -11.50
C GLU A 166 1.12 12.03 -10.54
N GLY A 167 2.18 12.30 -9.75
CA GLY A 167 2.69 11.38 -8.73
C GLY A 167 1.70 11.12 -7.58
N GLN A 168 0.94 12.13 -7.14
CA GLN A 168 -0.09 11.97 -6.11
C GLN A 168 -1.30 11.17 -6.61
N VAL A 169 -1.78 11.43 -7.83
CA VAL A 169 -2.88 10.65 -8.43
C VAL A 169 -2.45 9.20 -8.65
N ALA A 170 -1.24 8.95 -9.17
CA ALA A 170 -0.71 7.60 -9.33
C ALA A 170 -0.56 6.85 -7.98
N LEU A 171 -0.19 7.54 -6.91
CA LEU A 171 -0.14 6.97 -5.57
C LEU A 171 -1.53 6.53 -5.08
N LEU A 172 -2.56 7.38 -5.24
CA LEU A 172 -3.94 7.04 -4.87
C LEU A 172 -4.47 5.87 -5.71
N GLU A 173 -4.34 5.91 -7.04
CA GLU A 173 -4.73 4.80 -7.91
C GLU A 173 -4.06 3.47 -7.51
N SER A 174 -2.79 3.50 -7.10
CA SER A 174 -2.08 2.30 -6.63
C SER A 174 -2.62 1.79 -5.28
N SER A 175 -3.03 2.69 -4.38
CA SER A 175 -3.60 2.34 -3.07
C SER A 175 -5.03 1.81 -3.19
N GLU A 176 -5.82 2.36 -4.09
CA GLU A 176 -7.17 1.88 -4.43
C GLU A 176 -7.09 0.47 -5.02
N ARG A 177 -6.26 0.24 -6.06
CA ARG A 177 -6.00 -1.10 -6.64
C ARG A 177 -5.52 -2.12 -5.60
N ALA A 178 -4.69 -1.71 -4.64
CA ALA A 178 -4.21 -2.60 -3.57
C ALA A 178 -5.33 -2.99 -2.59
N ARG A 179 -6.26 -2.08 -2.28
CA ARG A 179 -7.45 -2.37 -1.45
C ARG A 179 -8.43 -3.30 -2.17
N ASP A 180 -8.67 -3.08 -3.46
CA ASP A 180 -9.55 -3.92 -4.26
C ASP A 180 -9.01 -5.36 -4.35
N LEU A 181 -7.70 -5.51 -4.58
CA LEU A 181 -7.05 -6.82 -4.67
C LEU A 181 -7.02 -7.52 -3.31
N GLN A 182 -6.81 -6.80 -2.20
CA GLN A 182 -6.97 -7.36 -0.85
C GLN A 182 -8.41 -7.82 -0.60
N SER A 183 -9.41 -7.02 -0.98
CA SER A 183 -10.82 -7.38 -0.82
C SER A 183 -11.20 -8.62 -1.65
N GLN A 184 -10.62 -8.80 -2.84
CA GLN A 184 -10.79 -10.01 -3.64
C GLN A 184 -10.19 -11.24 -2.92
N LEU A 185 -8.96 -11.14 -2.41
CA LEU A 185 -8.32 -12.21 -1.63
C LEU A 185 -9.11 -12.57 -0.37
N ASP A 186 -9.62 -11.58 0.36
CA ASP A 186 -10.45 -11.81 1.57
C ASP A 186 -11.76 -12.53 1.22
N ASN A 187 -12.40 -12.17 0.10
CA ASN A 187 -13.59 -12.86 -0.41
C ASN A 187 -13.30 -14.29 -0.90
N GLU A 188 -12.13 -14.56 -1.49
CA GLU A 188 -11.74 -15.92 -1.87
C GLU A 188 -11.39 -16.79 -0.65
N ASN A 189 -10.68 -16.24 0.34
CA ASN A 189 -10.44 -16.89 1.62
C ASN A 189 -11.76 -17.23 2.34
N LEU A 190 -12.76 -16.33 2.30
CA LEU A 190 -14.08 -16.60 2.87
C LEU A 190 -14.78 -17.79 2.18
N LYS A 191 -14.75 -17.84 0.83
CA LYS A 191 -15.30 -18.96 0.05
C LYS A 191 -14.57 -20.27 0.35
N MET A 192 -13.25 -20.26 0.43
CA MET A 192 -12.45 -21.43 0.79
C MET A 192 -12.78 -21.93 2.21
N CYS A 193 -12.97 -21.02 3.17
CA CYS A 193 -13.39 -21.36 4.53
C CYS A 193 -14.78 -22.03 4.57
N MET A 194 -15.74 -21.54 3.77
CA MET A 194 -17.05 -22.19 3.62
C MET A 194 -16.94 -23.58 2.99
N VAL A 195 -16.16 -23.74 1.90
CA VAL A 195 -15.95 -25.04 1.25
C VAL A 195 -15.25 -26.03 2.20
N GLU A 196 -14.28 -25.58 3.01
CA GLU A 196 -13.70 -26.41 4.06
C GLU A 196 -14.72 -26.79 5.14
N GLN A 197 -15.62 -25.89 5.54
CA GLN A 197 -16.66 -26.17 6.52
C GLN A 197 -17.66 -27.21 6.02
N ASP A 198 -18.12 -27.09 4.77
CA ASP A 198 -19.01 -28.05 4.12
C ASP A 198 -18.32 -29.40 3.91
N HIS A 199 -17.04 -29.42 3.56
CA HIS A 199 -16.25 -30.65 3.48
C HIS A 199 -16.09 -31.32 4.86
N ARG A 200 -15.84 -30.54 5.92
CA ARG A 200 -15.79 -31.05 7.31
C ARG A 200 -17.16 -31.55 7.80
N HIS A 201 -18.27 -31.00 7.29
CA HIS A 201 -19.62 -31.49 7.61
C HIS A 201 -19.90 -32.82 6.92
N THR A 202 -19.74 -32.86 5.59
CA THR A 202 -19.98 -34.07 4.78
C THR A 202 -19.10 -35.25 5.19
N MET A 203 -17.83 -35.00 5.55
CA MET A 203 -16.95 -36.05 6.10
C MET A 203 -17.46 -36.62 7.44
N LYS A 204 -17.98 -35.77 8.34
CA LYS A 204 -18.58 -36.23 9.61
C LYS A 204 -19.90 -36.98 9.41
N GLU A 205 -20.68 -36.62 8.41
CA GLU A 205 -21.89 -37.35 8.04
C GLU A 205 -21.55 -38.73 7.48
N LEU A 206 -20.52 -38.85 6.64
CA LEU A 206 -19.99 -40.13 6.18
C LEU A 206 -19.45 -40.99 7.33
N GLU A 207 -18.70 -40.39 8.27
CA GLU A 207 -18.20 -41.06 9.48
C GLU A 207 -19.35 -41.56 10.37
N MET A 208 -20.42 -40.78 10.54
CA MET A 208 -21.63 -41.24 11.24
C MET A 208 -22.39 -42.33 10.47
N GLN A 209 -22.48 -42.27 9.14
CA GLN A 209 -23.14 -43.31 8.34
C GLN A 209 -22.38 -44.63 8.43
N THR A 210 -21.09 -44.62 8.12
CA THR A 210 -20.23 -45.82 8.20
C THR A 210 -20.16 -46.40 9.62
N SER A 211 -20.17 -45.56 10.66
CA SER A 211 -20.26 -46.02 12.05
C SER A 211 -21.60 -46.71 12.36
N ARG A 212 -22.73 -46.18 11.87
CA ARG A 212 -24.05 -46.83 12.00
C ARG A 212 -24.14 -48.14 11.21
N GLU A 213 -23.59 -48.19 10.01
CA GLU A 213 -23.53 -49.40 9.19
C GLU A 213 -22.67 -50.49 9.85
N ALA A 214 -21.52 -50.12 10.41
CA ALA A 214 -20.68 -51.04 11.18
C ALA A 214 -21.41 -51.57 12.43
N GLN A 215 -22.13 -50.73 13.16
CA GLN A 215 -22.96 -51.16 14.30
C GLN A 215 -24.10 -52.10 13.86
N GLN A 216 -24.79 -51.82 12.74
CA GLN A 216 -25.81 -52.72 12.21
C GLN A 216 -25.23 -54.06 11.75
N MET A 217 -24.06 -54.05 11.11
CA MET A 217 -23.35 -55.27 10.70
C MET A 217 -22.90 -56.10 11.90
N GLN A 218 -22.40 -55.44 12.96
CA GLN A 218 -22.05 -56.11 14.22
C GLN A 218 -23.29 -56.74 14.88
N LEU A 219 -24.41 -56.02 14.98
CA LEU A 219 -25.66 -56.57 15.52
C LEU A 219 -26.19 -57.75 14.68
N GLN A 220 -26.01 -57.74 13.36
CA GLN A 220 -26.34 -58.88 12.50
C GLN A 220 -25.41 -60.07 12.73
N MET A 221 -24.10 -59.84 12.90
CA MET A 221 -23.12 -60.90 13.26
C MET A 221 -23.42 -61.51 14.62
N GLU A 222 -23.73 -60.70 15.63
CA GLU A 222 -24.11 -61.16 16.98
C GLU A 222 -25.43 -61.95 16.95
N ALA A 223 -26.43 -61.51 16.18
CA ALA A 223 -27.67 -62.25 15.99
C ALA A 223 -27.47 -63.58 15.23
N GLN A 224 -26.59 -63.61 14.22
CA GLN A 224 -26.22 -64.84 13.51
C GLN A 224 -25.53 -65.82 14.47
N HIS A 225 -24.50 -65.38 15.21
CA HIS A 225 -23.82 -66.24 16.18
C HIS A 225 -24.73 -66.72 17.31
N ALA A 226 -25.70 -65.91 17.77
CA ALA A 226 -26.72 -66.37 18.72
C ALA A 226 -27.60 -67.49 18.12
N SER A 227 -27.98 -67.39 16.85
CA SER A 227 -28.74 -68.44 16.16
C SER A 227 -27.91 -69.71 15.90
N GLU A 228 -26.61 -69.57 15.66
CA GLU A 228 -25.68 -70.70 15.55
C GLU A 228 -25.47 -71.39 16.90
N GLN A 229 -25.31 -70.62 17.99
CA GLN A 229 -25.23 -71.16 19.35
C GLN A 229 -26.50 -71.94 19.71
N GLN A 230 -27.68 -71.39 19.45
CA GLN A 230 -28.96 -72.11 19.64
C GLN A 230 -28.99 -73.43 18.85
N ARG A 231 -28.57 -73.43 17.58
CA ARG A 231 -28.45 -74.66 16.75
C ARG A 231 -27.43 -75.67 17.27
N LEU A 232 -26.36 -75.21 17.93
CA LEU A 232 -25.36 -76.08 18.55
C LEU A 232 -25.85 -76.63 19.89
N GLU A 233 -26.61 -75.85 20.66
CA GLU A 233 -27.25 -76.31 21.89
C GLU A 233 -28.41 -77.28 21.63
N GLU A 234 -29.24 -77.03 20.61
CA GLU A 234 -30.28 -77.95 20.10
C GLU A 234 -29.66 -79.31 19.77
N LYS A 235 -28.65 -79.35 18.88
CA LYS A 235 -27.89 -80.56 18.56
C LYS A 235 -27.24 -81.22 19.78
N ARG A 236 -26.83 -80.45 20.78
CA ARG A 236 -26.25 -80.95 22.04
C ARG A 236 -27.31 -81.55 22.97
N MET A 237 -28.53 -81.04 22.94
CA MET A 237 -29.69 -81.61 23.64
C MET A 237 -30.17 -82.89 22.94
N ASP A 238 -30.28 -82.88 21.61
CA ASP A 238 -30.55 -84.09 20.81
C ASP A 238 -29.51 -85.19 21.08
N ALA A 239 -28.22 -84.84 21.06
CA ALA A 239 -27.14 -85.78 21.35
C ALA A 239 -27.20 -86.34 22.80
N LYS A 240 -27.54 -85.51 23.80
CA LYS A 240 -27.79 -86.00 25.17
C LYS A 240 -28.97 -86.96 25.20
N HIS A 241 -30.08 -86.61 24.56
CA HIS A 241 -31.30 -87.41 24.63
C HIS A 241 -31.17 -88.73 23.85
N ALA A 242 -30.40 -88.72 22.74
CA ALA A 242 -29.96 -89.94 22.06
C ALA A 242 -29.07 -90.81 22.95
N VAL A 243 -28.17 -90.23 23.76
CA VAL A 243 -27.36 -90.97 24.75
C VAL A 243 -28.22 -91.51 25.90
N GLU A 244 -29.23 -90.78 26.38
CA GLU A 244 -30.20 -91.29 27.37
C GLU A 244 -31.02 -92.46 26.81
N MET A 245 -31.53 -92.33 25.59
CA MET A 245 -32.26 -93.40 24.91
C MET A 245 -31.35 -94.62 24.69
N ALA A 246 -30.11 -94.43 24.25
CA ALA A 246 -29.12 -95.51 24.14
C ALA A 246 -28.78 -96.13 25.50
N MET A 247 -28.77 -95.37 26.61
CA MET A 247 -28.62 -95.92 27.96
C MET A 247 -29.85 -96.70 28.44
N LEU A 248 -31.06 -96.29 28.05
CA LEU A 248 -32.29 -97.02 28.36
C LEU A 248 -32.40 -98.32 27.55
N GLU A 249 -31.95 -98.30 26.28
CA GLU A 249 -31.81 -99.50 25.46
C GLU A 249 -30.68 -100.40 25.96
N ALA A 250 -29.53 -99.86 26.36
CA ALA A 250 -28.46 -100.62 27.00
C ALA A 250 -28.96 -101.29 28.29
N ARG A 251 -29.70 -100.60 29.15
CA ARG A 251 -30.30 -101.20 30.37
C ARG A 251 -31.35 -102.28 30.04
N ARG A 252 -32.13 -102.12 28.97
CA ARG A 252 -32.99 -103.21 28.47
C ARG A 252 -32.15 -104.40 28.01
N LEU A 253 -31.08 -104.17 27.25
CA LEU A 253 -30.18 -105.21 26.77
C LEU A 253 -29.45 -105.92 27.93
N GLU A 254 -29.01 -105.20 28.97
CA GLU A 254 -28.47 -105.76 30.21
C GLU A 254 -29.53 -106.62 30.94
N SER A 255 -30.78 -106.17 31.00
CA SER A 255 -31.87 -106.98 31.60
C SER A 255 -32.17 -108.26 30.82
N THR A 256 -31.93 -108.29 29.51
CA THR A 256 -31.97 -109.52 28.70
C THR A 256 -30.68 -110.34 28.77
N ALA A 257 -29.51 -109.70 28.94
CA ALA A 257 -28.22 -110.37 29.11
C ALA A 257 -28.16 -111.13 30.44
N ALA A 258 -28.81 -110.62 31.49
CA ALA A 258 -29.02 -111.34 32.75
C ALA A 258 -29.77 -112.68 32.59
N ILE A 259 -30.50 -112.88 31.47
CA ILE A 259 -31.15 -114.14 31.10
C ILE A 259 -30.25 -114.99 30.17
N ALA A 260 -29.41 -114.35 29.34
CA ALA A 260 -28.55 -115.03 28.36
C ALA A 260 -27.21 -115.57 28.92
N VAL A 261 -26.64 -114.94 29.95
CA VAL A 261 -25.31 -115.29 30.51
C VAL A 261 -25.25 -116.72 31.11
N ALA A 262 -26.40 -117.37 31.32
CA ALA A 262 -26.47 -118.77 31.70
C ALA A 262 -26.07 -119.78 30.60
N VAL A 263 -26.00 -119.37 29.31
CA VAL A 263 -25.81 -120.28 28.17
C VAL A 263 -24.78 -119.76 27.15
N ALA A 264 -23.57 -119.41 27.61
CA ALA A 264 -22.45 -119.03 26.72
C ALA A 264 -21.05 -119.40 27.25
N VAL A 265 -20.94 -120.44 28.10
CA VAL A 265 -19.64 -121.00 28.50
C VAL A 265 -19.20 -122.04 27.46
N THR A 266 -17.90 -122.06 27.13
CA THR A 266 -17.22 -122.89 26.10
C THR A 266 -17.46 -122.51 24.63
N ALA A 267 -16.45 -121.86 24.00
CA ALA A 267 -15.73 -122.44 22.85
C ALA A 267 -14.54 -121.56 22.35
N VAL A 268 -13.31 -121.96 22.72
CA VAL A 268 -12.09 -121.97 21.87
C VAL A 268 -11.50 -120.62 21.39
N ALA A 269 -10.20 -120.62 21.09
CA ALA A 269 -9.37 -119.45 20.73
C ALA A 269 -8.63 -119.66 19.39
N VAL A 270 -7.69 -118.73 19.10
CA VAL A 270 -6.52 -118.82 18.17
C VAL A 270 -6.55 -117.84 16.97
N ALA A 271 -5.35 -117.35 16.62
CA ALA A 271 -4.90 -116.61 15.42
C ALA A 271 -4.94 -115.06 15.44
N ALA A 272 -3.72 -114.48 15.45
CA ALA A 272 -3.34 -113.23 14.76
C ALA A 272 -2.64 -113.63 13.41
N PRO A 273 -1.99 -112.78 12.56
CA PRO A 273 -1.32 -111.49 12.86
C PRO A 273 -1.40 -110.37 11.78
N ALA A 274 -0.72 -109.23 12.06
CA ALA A 274 -0.21 -108.21 11.11
C ALA A 274 -1.23 -107.39 10.26
N ALA A 275 -0.99 -106.14 9.84
CA ALA A 275 -0.13 -105.01 10.24
C ALA A 275 -0.66 -103.74 9.47
N ALA A 276 -0.07 -102.54 9.35
CA ALA A 276 1.21 -101.91 9.74
C ALA A 276 1.08 -100.36 9.69
N ALA A 277 2.11 -99.62 10.16
CA ALA A 277 2.47 -98.25 9.72
C ALA A 277 1.52 -97.07 10.12
N VAL A 278 1.92 -95.79 10.28
CA VAL A 278 3.25 -95.12 10.35
C VAL A 278 3.10 -93.68 10.97
N VAL A 279 4.14 -93.19 11.67
CA VAL A 279 4.56 -91.75 11.91
C VAL A 279 3.45 -90.68 12.13
N VAL A 280 3.28 -90.00 13.27
CA VAL A 280 4.18 -89.18 14.14
C VAL A 280 4.68 -87.85 13.51
N ALA A 281 3.99 -86.72 13.74
CA ALA A 281 4.60 -85.41 14.08
C ALA A 281 3.58 -84.25 14.12
N ALA A 282 3.67 -83.41 15.15
CA ALA A 282 3.44 -81.96 15.08
C ALA A 282 4.82 -81.27 15.23
N PRO A 283 5.04 -79.99 14.83
CA PRO A 283 4.60 -78.88 15.68
C PRO A 283 4.34 -77.49 15.01
N ALA A 284 3.84 -76.56 15.83
CA ALA A 284 4.17 -75.12 15.92
C ALA A 284 4.29 -74.19 14.67
N ALA A 285 3.29 -73.31 14.54
CA ALA A 285 3.36 -71.83 14.57
C ALA A 285 4.61 -71.04 14.05
N ALA A 286 4.39 -70.23 13.00
CA ALA A 286 4.86 -68.84 12.78
C ALA A 286 3.96 -68.22 11.67
N ALA A 287 3.43 -66.99 11.64
CA ALA A 287 3.79 -65.65 12.13
C ALA A 287 4.45 -64.74 11.05
N LEU A 288 3.81 -63.58 10.78
CA LEU A 288 4.26 -62.43 9.94
C LEU A 288 4.38 -62.74 8.41
N ALA A 289 4.13 -61.86 7.44
CA ALA A 289 4.28 -60.40 7.39
C ALA A 289 3.48 -59.74 6.23
N PHE A 290 3.31 -58.42 6.34
CA PHE A 290 2.84 -57.49 5.30
C PHE A 290 3.78 -57.44 4.08
N THR A 291 3.23 -57.34 2.85
CA THR A 291 3.78 -56.53 1.75
C THR A 291 2.67 -56.11 0.79
N ALA A 292 2.78 -54.90 0.23
CA ALA A 292 1.91 -54.40 -0.84
C ALA A 292 2.75 -54.13 -2.10
N PRO A 293 2.24 -54.39 -3.32
CA PRO A 293 2.94 -54.05 -4.54
C PRO A 293 2.74 -52.57 -4.90
N ALA A 294 3.84 -51.84 -5.08
CA ALA A 294 3.80 -50.54 -5.73
C ALA A 294 3.70 -50.71 -7.25
N VAL A 295 2.93 -49.84 -7.92
CA VAL A 295 2.95 -49.71 -9.38
C VAL A 295 3.50 -48.34 -9.74
N ALA A 296 4.64 -48.33 -10.43
CA ALA A 296 5.22 -47.12 -10.99
C ALA A 296 4.72 -46.89 -12.41
N VAL A 297 4.41 -45.64 -12.75
CA VAL A 297 4.30 -45.12 -14.12
C VAL A 297 5.13 -43.83 -14.16
N ALA A 298 5.84 -43.58 -15.26
CA ALA A 298 6.88 -42.56 -15.34
C ALA A 298 6.99 -41.94 -16.74
N VAL A 299 7.78 -40.85 -16.85
CA VAL A 299 8.26 -40.22 -18.11
C VAL A 299 7.17 -39.42 -18.87
N PRO A 300 7.48 -38.33 -19.63
CA PRO A 300 8.76 -37.64 -19.89
C PRO A 300 8.84 -36.18 -19.39
N ALA A 301 9.97 -35.51 -19.65
CA ALA A 301 10.20 -34.09 -19.42
C ALA A 301 10.44 -33.29 -20.72
N ALA A 302 10.07 -32.01 -20.72
CA ALA A 302 10.43 -30.95 -21.68
C ALA A 302 10.04 -29.58 -21.05
N ALA A 303 10.73 -28.45 -21.22
CA ALA A 303 12.03 -28.18 -21.84
C ALA A 303 12.69 -26.89 -21.27
N ALA A 304 13.94 -26.66 -21.72
CA ALA A 304 14.78 -25.46 -21.65
C ALA A 304 14.10 -24.11 -22.07
N ALA A 305 14.68 -22.91 -21.87
CA ALA A 305 15.76 -22.43 -20.98
C ALA A 305 15.96 -20.89 -21.11
N ALA A 306 16.48 -20.24 -20.07
CA ALA A 306 17.28 -19.00 -20.08
C ALA A 306 17.95 -18.84 -18.69
N ALA A 307 19.27 -18.69 -18.48
CA ALA A 307 20.24 -17.75 -19.05
C ALA A 307 19.90 -16.29 -18.68
N ALA A 308 20.25 -15.73 -17.52
CA ALA A 308 21.54 -15.57 -16.83
C ALA A 308 22.44 -14.44 -17.40
N ALA A 309 22.67 -13.39 -16.58
CA ALA A 309 23.68 -12.34 -16.82
C ALA A 309 24.18 -11.72 -15.49
N THR A 310 25.51 -11.58 -15.39
CA THR A 310 26.34 -10.63 -14.57
C THR A 310 25.67 -9.86 -13.42
N ALA A 311 26.08 -9.92 -12.14
CA ALA A 311 27.39 -10.09 -11.49
C ALA A 311 28.35 -8.87 -11.49
N ALA A 312 28.65 -8.40 -10.27
CA ALA A 312 29.82 -7.63 -9.78
C ALA A 312 30.18 -6.24 -10.36
N ARG A 313 30.24 -5.24 -9.46
CA ARG A 313 31.43 -4.38 -9.27
C ARG A 313 31.49 -3.69 -7.91
N GLU A 314 32.67 -3.15 -7.57
CA GLU A 314 33.06 -2.71 -6.22
C GLU A 314 32.84 -1.20 -5.95
N ALA A 315 33.03 -0.79 -4.69
CA ALA A 315 33.08 0.60 -4.21
C ALA A 315 34.55 1.15 -4.26
N PRO A 316 35.01 2.24 -3.58
CA PRO A 316 34.33 3.26 -2.75
C PRO A 316 34.83 4.73 -2.97
N LYS A 317 34.56 5.62 -2.00
CA LYS A 317 34.96 7.06 -1.84
C LYS A 317 34.09 8.07 -2.64
N ALA A 318 33.59 9.21 -2.13
CA ALA A 318 33.85 10.13 -0.99
C ALA A 318 34.64 11.42 -1.34
N ILE A 319 34.38 12.49 -0.54
CA ILE A 319 35.01 13.83 -0.44
C ILE A 319 34.16 15.01 -0.97
N MET A 320 33.86 15.95 -0.04
CA MET A 320 33.34 17.34 -0.21
C MET A 320 31.92 17.50 -0.80
N SER A 321 31.15 18.54 -0.45
CA SER A 321 31.44 19.66 0.48
C SER A 321 30.74 19.51 1.83
#